data_AF-A0A1H3YIT6-F1
#
_entry.id   AF-A0A1H3YIT6-F1
#
_cell.length_a   1.000
_cell.length_b   1.000
_cell.length_c   1.000
_cell.angle_alpha   90.00
_cell.angle_beta   90.00
_cell.angle_gamma   90.00
#
_symmetry.space_group_name_H-M   'P 1'
#
loop_
_entity.id
_entity.type
_entity.pdbx_description
1 polymer ?
#
loop_
_entity_poly.entity_id
_entity_poly.type
_entity_poly.pdbx_seq_one_letter_code
_entity_poly.pdbx_strand_id
1 'polypeptide(L)'
;MKFTASRLSEGNKVFPAEIHLEENSIEIKVPGLFSGDSKYLNYEDITSIEVDSPMIGFATLRLFTTGTKVEVHGFSKSDIKEIRKIIDENRTKRRRA
;
A
#
# COMPACT_ATOMS: atom_id res chain seq x y z
N MET A 1 9.89 6.29 2.52
CA MET A 1 8.78 7.24 2.85
C MET A 1 7.66 6.47 3.54
N LYS A 2 7.03 7.02 4.58
CA LYS A 2 6.04 6.30 5.40
C LYS A 2 4.65 6.93 5.32
N PHE A 3 3.63 6.09 5.11
CA PHE A 3 2.22 6.45 5.21
C PHE A 3 1.57 5.61 6.32
N THR A 4 0.67 6.22 7.08
CA THR A 4 -0.05 5.56 8.19
C THR A 4 -1.54 5.70 7.99
N ALA A 5 -2.27 4.59 8.11
CA ALA A 5 -3.71 4.59 8.00
C ALA A 5 -4.34 5.38 9.15
N SER A 6 -5.46 6.03 8.87
CA SER A 6 -6.23 6.76 9.85
C SER A 6 -6.78 5.82 10.93
N ARG A 7 -6.59 6.18 12.20
CA ARG A 7 -7.19 5.44 13.33
C ARG A 7 -8.72 5.49 13.36
N LEU A 8 -9.32 6.40 12.59
CA LEU A 8 -10.77 6.49 12.44
C LEU A 8 -11.33 5.48 11.44
N SER A 9 -10.47 4.88 10.62
CA SER A 9 -10.86 3.84 9.67
C SER A 9 -10.99 2.48 10.35
N GLU A 10 -11.81 1.61 9.76
CA GLU A 10 -12.09 0.29 10.30
C GLU A 10 -10.81 -0.56 10.37
N GLY A 11 -10.64 -1.32 11.45
CA GLY A 11 -9.45 -2.17 11.68
C GLY A 11 -8.17 -1.44 12.13
N ASN A 12 -8.16 -0.10 12.15
CA ASN A 12 -6.94 0.69 12.38
C ASN A 12 -6.88 1.45 13.73
N LYS A 13 -7.85 1.21 14.64
CA LYS A 13 -8.02 2.00 15.88
C LYS A 13 -6.84 1.90 16.86
N VAL A 14 -6.31 0.70 17.08
CA VAL A 14 -5.27 0.42 18.09
C VAL A 14 -3.89 0.35 17.45
N PHE A 15 -3.76 -0.36 16.34
CA PHE A 15 -2.55 -0.47 15.54
C PHE A 15 -2.90 -0.14 14.09
N PRO A 16 -2.64 1.07 13.59
CA PRO A 16 -2.98 1.42 12.21
C PRO A 16 -2.07 0.69 11.23
N ALA A 17 -2.59 0.37 10.04
CA ALA A 17 -1.80 -0.13 8.94
C ALA A 17 -0.75 0.90 8.48
N GLU A 18 0.41 0.43 8.05
CA GLU A 18 1.52 1.26 7.61
C GLU A 18 2.03 0.80 6.25
N ILE A 19 2.38 1.76 5.40
CA ILE A 19 3.04 1.52 4.11
C ILE A 19 4.36 2.28 4.13
N HIS A 20 5.44 1.56 3.92
CA HIS A 20 6.80 2.06 3.86
C HIS A 20 7.31 1.86 2.43
N LEU A 21 7.47 2.97 1.70
CA LEU A 21 8.06 2.99 0.38
C LEU A 21 9.58 3.07 0.54
N GLU A 22 10.24 1.94 0.34
CA GLU A 22 11.69 1.82 0.33
C GLU A 22 12.22 2.03 -1.09
N GLU A 23 13.55 2.02 -1.25
CA GLU A 23 14.19 2.23 -2.55
C GLU A 23 13.75 1.18 -3.57
N ASN A 24 13.76 -0.10 -3.20
CA ASN A 24 13.51 -1.24 -4.10
C ASN A 24 12.20 -1.98 -3.84
N SER A 25 11.57 -1.74 -2.71
CA SER A 25 10.40 -2.48 -2.26
C SER A 25 9.40 -1.61 -1.52
N ILE A 26 8.25 -2.20 -1.26
CA ILE A 26 7.18 -1.67 -0.42
C ILE A 26 7.07 -2.63 0.76
N GLU A 27 7.24 -2.11 1.97
CA GLU A 27 6.91 -2.82 3.20
C GLU A 27 5.51 -2.41 3.65
N ILE A 28 4.65 -3.40 3.90
CA ILE A 28 3.26 -3.21 4.30
C ILE A 28 3.03 -3.92 5.62
N LYS A 29 2.57 -3.17 6.61
CA LYS A 29 2.18 -3.67 7.93
C LYS A 29 0.68 -3.54 8.06
N VAL A 30 -0.02 -4.66 8.23
CA VAL A 30 -1.47 -4.64 8.45
C VAL A 30 -1.79 -5.40 9.73
N PRO A 31 -2.42 -4.75 10.72
CA PRO A 31 -2.79 -5.37 11.98
C PRO A 31 -3.74 -6.55 11.76
N GLY A 32 -3.51 -7.67 12.46
CA GLY A 32 -4.43 -8.82 12.48
C GLY A 32 -4.48 -9.67 11.20
N LEU A 33 -3.85 -9.25 10.10
CA LEU A 33 -3.83 -9.99 8.83
C LEU A 33 -2.55 -10.79 8.60
N PHE A 34 -1.43 -10.40 9.22
CA PHE A 34 -0.13 -11.01 8.98
C PHE A 34 0.55 -11.56 10.24
N SER A 35 -0.19 -12.01 11.27
CA SER A 35 0.40 -12.57 12.51
C SER A 35 1.49 -11.72 13.19
N GLY A 36 1.60 -10.43 12.86
CA GLY A 36 2.66 -9.52 13.31
C GLY A 36 3.79 -9.26 12.30
N ASP A 37 3.84 -9.97 11.18
CA ASP A 37 4.86 -9.84 10.14
C ASP A 37 4.57 -8.72 9.15
N SER A 38 5.65 -8.11 8.66
CA SER A 38 5.63 -7.19 7.53
C SER A 38 5.59 -7.97 6.21
N LYS A 39 4.81 -7.48 5.24
CA LYS A 39 4.85 -7.99 3.87
C LYS A 39 5.69 -7.07 2.99
N TYR A 40 6.74 -7.64 2.39
CA TYR A 40 7.60 -6.93 1.45
C TYR A 40 7.22 -7.29 0.01
N LEU A 41 7.03 -6.27 -0.83
CA LEU A 41 6.73 -6.41 -2.25
C LEU A 41 7.76 -5.63 -3.05
N ASN A 42 8.51 -6.26 -3.96
CA ASN A 42 9.38 -5.52 -4.87
C ASN A 42 8.52 -4.77 -5.90
N TYR A 43 8.96 -3.58 -6.31
CA TYR A 43 8.20 -2.81 -7.30
C TYR A 43 8.02 -3.57 -8.62
N GLU A 44 9.04 -4.31 -9.06
CA GLU A 44 9.03 -5.08 -10.31
C GLU A 44 7.99 -6.22 -10.32
N ASP A 45 7.72 -6.81 -9.16
CA ASP A 45 6.78 -7.92 -8.98
C ASP A 45 5.32 -7.45 -8.97
N ILE A 46 5.07 -6.15 -8.81
CA ILE A 46 3.73 -5.58 -8.86
C ILE A 46 3.24 -5.63 -10.30
N THR A 47 2.17 -6.40 -10.51
CA THR A 47 1.51 -6.59 -11.81
C THR A 47 0.44 -5.53 -12.03
N SER A 48 -0.38 -5.26 -11.02
CA SER A 48 -1.49 -4.31 -11.08
C SER A 48 -1.68 -3.58 -9.75
N ILE A 49 -2.26 -2.39 -9.84
CA ILE A 49 -2.61 -1.52 -8.69
C ILE A 49 -4.06 -1.11 -8.88
N GLU A 50 -4.89 -1.38 -7.88
CA GLU A 50 -6.26 -0.90 -7.84
C GLU A 50 -6.46 0.05 -6.65
N VAL A 51 -7.24 1.09 -6.88
CA VAL A 51 -7.57 2.09 -5.89
C VAL A 51 -9.08 2.18 -5.81
N ASP A 52 -9.61 1.95 -4.61
CA ASP A 52 -11.00 2.21 -4.29
C ASP A 52 -11.05 3.44 -3.38
N SER A 53 -11.74 4.48 -3.83
CA SER A 53 -11.69 5.81 -3.22
C SER A 53 -13.10 6.40 -3.16
N PRO A 54 -13.84 6.21 -2.05
CA PRO A 54 -15.20 6.73 -1.93
C PRO A 54 -15.20 8.25 -1.91
N MET A 55 -16.30 8.93 -2.30
CA MET A 55 -16.35 10.40 -2.35
C MET A 55 -15.98 11.05 -1.00
N ILE A 56 -16.44 10.45 0.11
CA ILE A 56 -16.14 10.84 1.49
C ILE A 56 -15.59 9.61 2.23
N GLY A 57 -14.57 9.81 3.07
CA GLY A 57 -13.97 8.74 3.89
C GLY A 57 -12.57 8.34 3.43
N PHE A 58 -12.20 7.11 3.74
CA PHE A 58 -10.86 6.57 3.51
C PHE A 58 -10.82 5.67 2.28
N ALA A 59 -9.67 5.64 1.62
CA ALA A 59 -9.43 4.84 0.45
C ALA A 59 -8.78 3.49 0.81
N THR A 60 -8.95 2.54 -0.11
CA THR A 60 -8.33 1.21 -0.09
C THR A 60 -7.40 1.08 -1.27
N LEU A 61 -6.20 0.56 -1.02
CA LEU A 61 -5.21 0.21 -2.03
C LEU A 61 -5.10 -1.31 -2.12
N ARG A 62 -5.17 -1.84 -3.34
CA ARG A 62 -4.93 -3.26 -3.62
C ARG A 62 -3.74 -3.37 -4.55
N LEU A 63 -2.74 -4.12 -4.11
CA LEU A 63 -1.55 -4.45 -4.87
C LEU A 63 -1.60 -5.92 -5.25
N PHE A 64 -1.42 -6.18 -6.53
CA PHE A 64 -1.39 -7.53 -7.07
C PHE A 64 0.03 -7.85 -7.49
N THR A 65 0.62 -8.89 -6.90
CA THR A 65 1.88 -9.48 -7.32
C THR A 65 1.64 -10.91 -7.80
N THR A 66 2.63 -11.52 -8.44
CA THR A 66 2.54 -12.90 -8.92
C THR A 66 2.17 -13.84 -7.76
N GLY A 67 0.96 -14.39 -7.79
CA GLY A 67 0.46 -15.33 -6.77
C GLY A 67 0.08 -14.69 -5.43
N THR A 68 0.00 -13.36 -5.32
CA THR A 68 -0.35 -12.69 -4.06
C THR A 68 -1.18 -11.42 -4.30
N LYS A 69 -2.21 -11.25 -3.47
CA LYS A 69 -2.95 -9.99 -3.34
C LYS A 69 -2.66 -9.40 -1.96
N VAL A 70 -2.33 -8.11 -1.91
CA VAL A 70 -2.24 -7.35 -0.66
C VAL A 70 -3.26 -6.23 -0.72
N GLU A 71 -4.13 -6.17 0.28
CA GLU A 71 -5.17 -5.15 0.40
C GLU A 71 -4.94 -4.39 1.70
N VAL A 72 -4.99 -3.07 1.62
CA VAL A 72 -4.81 -2.20 2.77
C VAL A 72 -5.76 -1.01 2.72
N HIS A 73 -6.44 -0.77 3.83
CA HIS A 73 -7.50 0.23 3.96
C HIS A 73 -7.11 1.31 4.98
N GLY A 74 -7.72 2.48 4.84
CA GLY A 74 -7.71 3.52 5.87
C GLY A 74 -6.88 4.75 5.55
N PHE A 75 -6.39 4.87 4.31
CA PHE A 75 -5.56 5.99 3.89
C PHE A 75 -6.39 7.14 3.34
N SER A 76 -5.83 8.35 3.38
CA SER A 76 -6.46 9.48 2.69
C SER A 76 -6.33 9.33 1.17
N LYS A 77 -7.17 10.04 0.42
CA LYS A 77 -7.10 10.05 -1.05
C LYS A 77 -5.78 10.61 -1.56
N SER A 78 -5.24 11.61 -0.88
CA SER A 78 -3.93 12.19 -1.19
C SER A 78 -2.82 11.16 -1.02
N ASP A 79 -2.83 10.42 0.09
CA ASP A 79 -1.83 9.39 0.36
C ASP A 79 -1.85 8.32 -0.73
N ILE A 80 -3.03 7.78 -1.07
CA ILE A 80 -3.13 6.75 -2.10
C ILE A 80 -2.69 7.25 -3.48
N LYS A 81 -2.99 8.50 -3.83
CA LYS A 81 -2.50 9.10 -5.09
C LYS A 81 -0.99 9.20 -5.10
N GLU A 82 -0.38 9.61 -3.99
CA GLU A 82 1.07 9.73 -3.86
C GLU A 82 1.75 8.36 -3.87
N ILE A 83 1.26 7.40 -3.09
CA ILE A 83 1.73 6.02 -3.08
C ILE A 83 1.69 5.43 -4.49
N ARG A 84 0.55 5.54 -5.18
CA ARG A 84 0.39 5.01 -6.54
C ARG A 84 1.41 5.63 -7.50
N LYS A 85 1.58 6.95 -7.45
CA LYS A 85 2.55 7.67 -8.30
C LYS A 85 3.96 7.13 -8.08
N ILE A 86 4.39 6.98 -6.83
CA ILE A 86 5.75 6.50 -6.50
C ILE A 86 5.94 5.05 -6.96
N ILE A 87 4.93 4.19 -6.81
CA ILE A 87 4.99 2.81 -7.30
C ILE A 87 5.14 2.78 -8.82
N ASP A 88 4.33 3.55 -9.55
CA ASP A 88 4.37 3.58 -11.02
C ASP A 88 5.71 4.14 -11.56
N GLU A 89 6.27 5.16 -10.91
CA GLU A 89 7.60 5.70 -11.24
C GLU A 89 8.70 4.65 -11.03
N ASN A 90 8.68 3.94 -9.89
CA ASN A 90 9.65 2.90 -9.56
C ASN A 90 9.56 1.66 -10.46
N ARG A 91 8.33 1.27 -10.85
CA ARG A 91 8.08 0.19 -11.83
C ARG A 91 8.63 0.55 -13.20
N THR A 92 8.38 1.77 -13.65
CA THR A 92 8.81 2.25 -14.98
C THR A 92 10.32 2.38 -15.07
N LYS A 93 10.96 2.92 -14.03
CA LYS A 93 12.43 3.07 -13.98
C LYS A 93 13.14 1.72 -14.11
N ARG A 94 12.68 0.70 -13.39
CA ARG A 94 13.32 -0.64 -13.39
C ARG A 94 13.11 -1.44 -14.66
N ARG A 95 11.95 -1.30 -15.32
CA ARG A 95 11.72 -1.92 -16.63
C ARG A 95 12.57 -1.33 -17.77
N ARG A 96 13.18 -0.16 -17.55
CA ARG A 96 14.02 0.54 -18.52
C ARG A 96 15.52 0.40 -18.22
N ALA A 97 15.89 -0.14 -17.07
CA ALA A 97 17.27 -0.41 -16.66
C ALA A 97 17.66 -1.81 -17.11
#